data_AF-A0AAE6V053-F1
#
_entry.id   AF-A0AAE6V053-F1
#
_cell.length_a   1.000
_cell.length_b   1.000
_cell.length_c   1.000
_cell.angle_alpha   90.00
_cell.angle_beta   90.00
_cell.angle_gamma   90.00
#
_symmetry.space_group_name_H-M   'P 1'
#
loop_
_entity.id
_entity.type
_entity.pdbx_description
1 polymer ?
#
loop_
_entity_poly.entity_id
_entity_poly.type
_entity_poly.pdbx_seq_one_letter_code
_entity_poly.pdbx_strand_id
1 'polypeptide(L)'
;MASQDIIARSATTTVPPSVRQQQEVAKLIDTTKCIGCKACQVACSEWNELRDEVGHNHGTYDNPQDLTAETWTLMRFTEHERDDGNLEWLIRKDGCMHCAEPGCLKACPSPGAIIKHANGIVDFNQDHCIGCGYCITGCPFNIPRISQKDHKAYKCTLCSDRVTVGLEPACVKTCPTGAIVFGSKDEMKVHAAERIVDLKSRGYDKAGLYDPDGVGGTHVMYVLHHADTPKLYAGPAGPAGDQPFGGVVEGLHQAAGAAGHGRGGIGRVLPLCAGWPPASRRGGAPHAGG
;
A
#
# COMPACT_ATOMS: atom_id res chain seq x y z
N MET A 1 -7.84 14.03 -12.42
CA MET A 1 -7.08 15.15 -11.82
C MET A 1 -6.34 15.91 -12.91
N ALA A 2 -6.23 17.23 -12.79
CA ALA A 2 -5.49 18.03 -13.76
C ALA A 2 -3.98 17.86 -13.54
N SER A 3 -3.17 18.03 -14.58
CA SER A 3 -1.70 17.96 -14.46
C SER A 3 -1.13 19.00 -13.47
N GLN A 4 -1.85 20.10 -13.26
CA GLN A 4 -1.55 21.18 -12.32
C GLN A 4 -1.69 20.79 -10.85
N ASP A 5 -2.29 19.64 -10.56
CA ASP A 5 -2.45 19.13 -9.19
C ASP A 5 -1.34 18.14 -8.81
N ILE A 6 -0.41 17.81 -9.73
CA ILE A 6 0.66 16.83 -9.48
C ILE A 6 1.88 17.53 -8.87
N ILE A 7 2.29 17.09 -7.68
CA ILE A 7 3.41 17.68 -6.92
C ILE A 7 4.69 16.83 -6.98
N ALA A 8 4.57 15.54 -7.29
CA ALA A 8 5.72 14.65 -7.45
C ALA A 8 5.43 13.56 -8.49
N ARG A 9 6.48 13.11 -9.18
CA ARG A 9 6.46 12.07 -10.20
C ARG A 9 7.67 11.17 -10.02
N SER A 10 7.51 9.86 -10.14
CA SER A 10 8.61 8.89 -10.10
C SER A 10 9.66 9.17 -11.19
N ALA A 11 10.93 8.88 -10.90
CA ALA A 11 12.07 8.98 -11.83
C ALA A 11 12.14 10.28 -12.66
N THR A 12 11.76 11.41 -12.07
CA THR A 12 11.91 12.73 -12.70
C THR A 12 12.46 13.74 -11.70
N THR A 13 13.28 14.67 -12.20
CA THR A 13 13.73 15.85 -11.46
C THR A 13 12.96 17.12 -11.86
N THR A 14 12.01 16.99 -12.79
CA THR A 14 11.21 18.10 -13.31
C THR A 14 10.26 18.63 -12.24
N VAL A 15 10.49 19.86 -11.82
CA VAL A 15 9.59 20.57 -10.90
C VAL A 15 8.35 21.03 -11.67
N PRO A 16 7.12 20.79 -11.17
CA PRO A 16 5.91 21.28 -11.82
C PRO A 16 5.93 22.82 -11.91
N PRO A 17 5.60 23.42 -13.07
CA PRO A 17 5.75 24.87 -13.30
C PRO A 17 4.80 25.73 -12.46
N SER A 18 3.66 25.17 -12.05
CA SER A 18 2.74 25.75 -11.06
C SER A 18 1.94 24.62 -10.43
N VAL A 19 1.89 24.60 -9.09
CA VAL A 19 1.08 23.65 -8.32
C VAL A 19 -0.05 24.44 -7.68
N ARG A 20 -1.30 24.03 -7.91
CA ARG A 20 -2.42 24.57 -7.15
C ARG A 20 -2.30 24.12 -5.69
N GLN A 21 -2.38 25.04 -4.75
CA GLN A 21 -2.57 24.64 -3.36
C GLN A 21 -3.96 24.03 -3.21
N GLN A 22 -4.01 22.83 -2.64
CA GLN A 22 -5.23 22.12 -2.32
C GLN A 22 -5.17 21.68 -0.86
N GLN A 23 -6.32 21.64 -0.22
CA GLN A 23 -6.42 21.05 1.11
C GLN A 23 -6.13 19.55 1.02
N GLU A 24 -5.25 19.05 1.89
CA GLU A 24 -5.00 17.62 2.01
C GLU A 24 -6.27 16.90 2.47
N VAL A 25 -6.60 15.80 1.80
CA VAL A 25 -7.75 14.96 2.17
C VAL A 25 -7.27 13.69 2.87
N ALA A 26 -8.09 13.12 3.75
CA ALA A 26 -7.78 11.83 4.33
C ALA A 26 -9.03 10.97 4.54
N LYS A 27 -8.81 9.66 4.52
CA LYS A 27 -9.77 8.65 4.96
C LYS A 27 -9.39 8.17 6.35
N LEU A 28 -10.27 8.31 7.32
CA LEU A 28 -10.10 7.74 8.66
C LEU A 28 -10.91 6.45 8.77
N ILE A 29 -10.26 5.39 9.24
CA ILE A 29 -10.88 4.08 9.46
C ILE A 29 -10.85 3.78 10.95
N ASP A 30 -11.99 3.93 11.60
CA ASP A 30 -12.20 3.53 12.98
C ASP A 30 -12.46 2.02 13.06
N THR A 31 -11.44 1.23 13.41
CA THR A 31 -11.56 -0.23 13.51
C THR A 31 -12.50 -0.65 14.64
N THR A 32 -12.72 0.24 15.62
CA THR A 32 -13.58 0.01 16.78
C THR A 32 -15.09 0.11 16.46
N LYS A 33 -15.43 0.59 15.27
CA LYS A 33 -16.80 0.59 14.71
C LYS A 33 -16.96 -0.41 13.57
N CYS A 34 -15.89 -1.08 13.16
CA CYS A 34 -15.91 -1.98 12.02
C CYS A 34 -16.60 -3.30 12.39
N ILE A 35 -17.58 -3.70 11.59
CA ILE A 35 -18.33 -4.95 11.78
C ILE A 35 -17.95 -6.04 10.77
N GLY A 36 -16.87 -5.86 10.01
CA GLY A 36 -16.39 -6.88 9.05
C GLY A 36 -17.33 -7.21 7.89
N CYS A 37 -18.33 -6.38 7.59
CA CYS A 37 -19.35 -6.68 6.57
C CYS A 37 -18.85 -6.81 5.12
N LYS A 38 -17.60 -6.43 4.84
CA LYS A 38 -16.97 -6.39 3.50
C LYS A 38 -17.67 -5.51 2.45
N ALA A 39 -18.67 -4.70 2.82
CA ALA A 39 -19.32 -3.77 1.89
C ALA A 39 -18.33 -2.82 1.20
N CYS A 40 -17.26 -2.43 1.90
CA CYS A 40 -16.18 -1.62 1.36
C CYS A 40 -15.36 -2.31 0.26
N GLN A 41 -15.22 -3.64 0.28
CA GLN A 41 -14.62 -4.41 -0.81
C GLN A 41 -15.54 -4.38 -2.03
N VAL A 42 -16.82 -4.74 -1.83
CA VAL A 42 -17.82 -4.81 -2.90
C VAL A 42 -17.97 -3.46 -3.59
N ALA A 43 -18.12 -2.37 -2.85
CA ALA A 43 -18.25 -1.03 -3.43
C ALA A 43 -16.98 -0.56 -4.14
N CYS A 44 -15.80 -0.99 -3.67
CA CYS A 44 -14.54 -0.68 -4.36
C CYS A 44 -14.48 -1.41 -5.70
N SER A 45 -14.81 -2.70 -5.73
CA SER A 45 -14.83 -3.50 -6.95
C SER A 45 -15.94 -3.08 -7.91
N GLU A 46 -17.10 -2.66 -7.40
CA GLU A 46 -18.20 -2.16 -8.23
C GLU A 46 -17.79 -0.85 -8.92
N TRP A 47 -17.35 0.14 -8.16
CA TRP A 47 -17.00 1.47 -8.70
C TRP A 47 -15.84 1.42 -9.69
N ASN A 48 -14.81 0.61 -9.40
CA ASN A 48 -13.62 0.52 -10.24
C ASN A 48 -13.70 -0.62 -11.28
N GLU A 49 -14.88 -1.22 -11.46
CA GLU A 49 -15.13 -2.30 -12.43
C GLU A 49 -14.20 -3.52 -12.29
N LEU A 50 -13.79 -3.83 -11.05
CA LEU A 50 -12.87 -4.92 -10.76
C LEU A 50 -13.62 -6.22 -10.48
N ARG A 51 -13.14 -7.34 -11.02
CA ARG A 51 -13.67 -8.68 -10.72
C ARG A 51 -12.49 -9.63 -10.52
N ASP A 52 -12.26 -9.98 -9.27
CA ASP A 52 -11.32 -11.04 -8.89
C ASP A 52 -11.97 -12.42 -9.09
N GLU A 53 -11.15 -13.47 -9.07
CA GLU A 53 -11.64 -14.83 -9.16
C GLU A 53 -12.46 -15.23 -7.93
N VAL A 54 -13.39 -16.16 -8.12
CA VAL A 54 -14.12 -16.76 -6.99
C VAL A 54 -13.14 -17.67 -6.24
N GLY A 55 -12.64 -17.19 -5.11
CA GLY A 55 -11.70 -17.92 -4.27
C GLY A 55 -12.33 -19.06 -3.46
N HIS A 56 -11.52 -19.63 -2.57
CA HIS A 56 -11.93 -20.71 -1.66
C HIS A 56 -11.95 -20.23 -0.20
N ASN A 57 -12.60 -21.01 0.67
CA ASN A 57 -12.48 -20.80 2.10
C ASN A 57 -11.22 -21.55 2.60
N HIS A 58 -10.37 -20.86 3.36
CA HIS A 58 -9.11 -21.39 3.90
C HIS A 58 -9.11 -21.56 5.42
N GLY A 59 -10.30 -21.66 6.04
CA GLY A 59 -10.47 -21.72 7.49
C GLY A 59 -10.56 -20.34 8.17
N THR A 60 -10.57 -19.26 7.40
CA THR A 60 -10.76 -17.89 7.91
C THR A 60 -11.85 -17.16 7.14
N TYR A 61 -12.31 -16.03 7.70
CA TYR A 61 -13.28 -15.16 7.03
C TYR A 61 -12.63 -14.29 5.95
N ASP A 62 -11.31 -14.14 5.93
CA ASP A 62 -10.55 -13.41 4.92
C ASP A 62 -10.79 -14.03 3.54
N ASN A 63 -11.35 -13.24 2.63
CA ASN A 63 -11.51 -13.63 1.23
C ASN A 63 -11.72 -12.38 0.38
N PRO A 64 -10.88 -12.14 -0.66
CA PRO A 64 -9.65 -12.87 -1.03
C PRO A 64 -8.61 -12.99 0.10
N GLN A 65 -7.63 -13.89 -0.03
CA GLN A 65 -6.60 -14.09 1.00
C GLN A 65 -5.59 -12.94 1.07
N ASP A 66 -5.41 -12.22 -0.03
CA ASP A 66 -4.57 -11.03 -0.08
C ASP A 66 -5.10 -10.03 -1.13
N LEU A 67 -4.55 -8.82 -1.14
CA LEU A 67 -4.75 -7.87 -2.22
C LEU A 67 -4.28 -8.48 -3.55
N THR A 68 -4.95 -8.12 -4.63
CA THR A 68 -4.60 -8.52 -6.02
C THR A 68 -4.68 -7.29 -6.92
N ALA A 69 -4.43 -7.46 -8.23
CA ALA A 69 -4.66 -6.39 -9.18
C ALA A 69 -6.16 -6.06 -9.36
N GLU A 70 -7.05 -6.97 -8.93
CA GLU A 70 -8.51 -6.87 -8.99
C GLU A 70 -9.16 -6.67 -7.61
N THR A 71 -8.38 -6.75 -6.53
CA THR A 71 -8.82 -6.54 -5.14
C THR A 71 -7.96 -5.46 -4.49
N TRP A 72 -8.39 -4.20 -4.60
CA TRP A 72 -7.62 -3.02 -4.15
C TRP A 72 -7.79 -2.68 -2.68
N THR A 73 -8.73 -3.33 -2.00
CA THR A 73 -8.93 -3.24 -0.56
C THR A 73 -9.47 -4.57 -0.05
N LEU A 74 -9.09 -4.94 1.17
CA LEU A 74 -9.41 -6.24 1.75
C LEU A 74 -9.71 -6.09 3.23
N MET A 75 -10.75 -6.75 3.74
CA MET A 75 -10.98 -6.88 5.18
C MET A 75 -10.09 -8.01 5.72
N ARG A 76 -9.28 -7.67 6.71
CA ARG A 76 -8.45 -8.62 7.45
C ARG A 76 -9.04 -8.87 8.84
N PHE A 77 -9.08 -10.13 9.23
CA PHE A 77 -9.67 -10.58 10.49
C PHE A 77 -8.58 -11.20 11.37
N THR A 78 -8.55 -10.83 12.65
CA THR A 78 -7.60 -11.42 13.61
C THR A 78 -8.32 -11.71 14.92
N GLU A 79 -8.32 -12.97 15.32
CA GLU A 79 -8.74 -13.41 16.64
C GLU A 79 -7.57 -13.21 17.61
N HIS A 80 -7.82 -12.50 18.71
CA HIS A 80 -6.82 -12.19 19.72
C HIS A 80 -7.38 -12.49 21.12
N GLU A 81 -6.74 -13.41 21.82
CA GLU A 81 -7.00 -13.64 23.25
C GLU A 81 -6.24 -12.58 24.06
N ARG A 82 -6.98 -11.80 24.84
CA ARG A 82 -6.42 -10.81 25.76
C ARG A 82 -5.86 -11.49 27.00
N ASP A 83 -4.99 -10.78 27.73
CA ASP A 83 -4.40 -11.27 28.99
C ASP A 83 -5.43 -11.61 30.07
N ASP A 84 -6.63 -11.05 30.00
CA ASP A 84 -7.75 -11.33 30.92
C ASP A 84 -8.60 -12.55 30.51
N GLY A 85 -8.22 -13.26 29.44
CA GLY A 85 -8.91 -14.43 28.93
C GLY A 85 -10.11 -14.14 28.02
N ASN A 86 -10.41 -12.87 27.75
CA ASN A 86 -11.46 -12.50 26.79
C ASN A 86 -10.96 -12.57 25.34
N LEU A 87 -11.84 -12.99 24.44
CA LEU A 87 -11.57 -13.00 23.01
C LEU A 87 -11.97 -11.66 22.37
N GLU A 88 -11.05 -11.08 21.61
CA GLU A 88 -11.32 -9.95 20.70
C GLU A 88 -11.23 -10.41 19.26
N TRP A 89 -12.16 -9.91 18.43
CA TRP A 89 -12.08 -10.04 17.00
C TRP A 89 -11.70 -8.70 16.38
N LEU A 90 -10.40 -8.55 16.07
CA LEU A 90 -9.82 -7.33 15.54
C LEU A 90 -9.95 -7.34 14.01
N ILE A 91 -10.78 -6.43 13.50
CA ILE A 91 -11.12 -6.38 12.08
C ILE A 91 -10.58 -5.08 11.48
N ARG A 92 -9.76 -5.18 10.44
CA ARG A 92 -9.15 -4.02 9.78
C ARG A 92 -9.36 -4.06 8.28
N LYS A 93 -9.81 -2.94 7.72
CA LYS A 93 -9.79 -2.71 6.26
C LYS A 93 -8.36 -2.38 5.83
N ASP A 94 -7.79 -3.18 4.95
CA ASP A 94 -6.46 -3.04 4.40
C ASP A 94 -6.47 -2.48 2.96
N GLY A 95 -5.38 -1.82 2.57
CA GLY A 95 -5.21 -1.18 1.26
C GLY A 95 -4.18 -0.06 1.30
N CYS A 96 -4.06 0.70 0.19
CA CYS A 96 -3.07 1.78 0.10
C CYS A 96 -3.24 2.82 1.21
N MET A 97 -2.12 3.16 1.85
CA MET A 97 -2.07 4.19 2.90
C MET A 97 -1.95 5.62 2.35
N HIS A 98 -1.70 5.78 1.04
CA HIS A 98 -1.46 7.07 0.39
C HIS A 98 -0.50 7.94 1.21
N CYS A 99 0.73 7.44 1.40
CA CYS A 99 1.72 8.05 2.28
C CYS A 99 2.08 9.47 1.84
N ALA A 100 2.41 10.34 2.79
CA ALA A 100 2.97 11.65 2.49
C ALA A 100 4.33 11.51 1.79
N GLU A 101 5.13 10.53 2.20
CA GLU A 101 6.37 10.12 1.55
C GLU A 101 6.27 8.70 0.97
N PRO A 102 5.68 8.55 -0.23
CA PRO A 102 5.44 7.23 -0.81
C PRO A 102 6.73 6.54 -1.25
N GLY A 103 7.14 5.49 -0.53
CA GLY A 103 8.28 4.65 -0.91
C GLY A 103 8.11 3.98 -2.27
N CYS A 104 6.87 3.66 -2.69
CA CYS A 104 6.59 3.15 -4.03
C CYS A 104 6.96 4.16 -5.13
N LEU A 105 6.70 5.46 -4.92
CA LEU A 105 7.10 6.53 -5.84
C LEU A 105 8.62 6.66 -5.88
N LYS A 106 9.27 6.68 -4.69
CA LYS A 106 10.74 6.78 -4.56
C LYS A 106 11.46 5.63 -5.28
N ALA A 107 10.94 4.40 -5.21
CA ALA A 107 11.54 3.21 -5.80
C ALA A 107 11.24 3.01 -7.30
N CYS A 108 10.26 3.71 -7.87
CA CYS A 108 9.84 3.44 -9.24
C CYS A 108 10.80 4.05 -10.28
N PRO A 109 11.40 3.25 -11.17
CA PRO A 109 12.39 3.73 -12.14
C PRO A 109 11.76 4.33 -13.40
N SER A 110 10.45 4.21 -13.59
CA SER A 110 9.77 4.73 -14.79
C SER A 110 9.27 6.16 -14.59
N PRO A 111 9.69 7.12 -15.42
CA PRO A 111 9.30 8.52 -15.32
C PRO A 111 7.77 8.70 -15.34
N GLY A 112 7.19 9.24 -14.26
CA GLY A 112 5.76 9.58 -14.19
C GLY A 112 4.78 8.41 -14.05
N ALA A 113 5.27 7.18 -13.88
CA ALA A 113 4.41 6.01 -13.61
C ALA A 113 3.71 6.07 -12.26
N ILE A 114 4.29 6.74 -11.27
CA ILE A 114 3.67 7.00 -9.98
C ILE A 114 3.69 8.50 -9.74
N ILE A 115 2.53 9.05 -9.36
CA ILE A 115 2.35 10.47 -9.12
C ILE A 115 1.77 10.72 -7.73
N LYS A 116 2.11 11.86 -7.14
CA LYS A 116 1.47 12.38 -5.94
C LYS A 116 0.75 13.68 -6.28
N HIS A 117 -0.51 13.78 -5.88
CA HIS A 117 -1.33 14.98 -6.02
C HIS A 117 -1.19 15.92 -4.82
N ALA A 118 -1.52 17.20 -5.01
CA ALA A 118 -1.46 18.25 -4.00
C ALA A 118 -2.36 17.98 -2.79
N ASN A 119 -3.52 17.34 -3.02
CA ASN A 119 -4.41 16.88 -1.94
C ASN A 119 -3.91 15.61 -1.20
N GLY A 120 -2.75 15.06 -1.59
CA GLY A 120 -2.11 13.91 -0.94
C GLY A 120 -2.35 12.55 -1.60
N ILE A 121 -3.21 12.47 -2.61
CA ILE A 121 -3.47 11.20 -3.29
C ILE A 121 -2.23 10.75 -4.07
N VAL A 122 -1.73 9.56 -3.73
CA VAL A 122 -0.75 8.83 -4.54
C VAL A 122 -1.46 7.94 -5.56
N ASP A 123 -1.19 8.10 -6.86
CA ASP A 123 -1.86 7.38 -7.94
C ASP A 123 -0.88 6.79 -8.96
N PHE A 124 -1.31 5.76 -9.69
CA PHE A 124 -0.48 5.05 -10.69
C PHE A 124 -0.96 5.38 -12.10
N ASN A 125 -0.05 5.93 -12.91
CA ASN A 125 -0.29 6.16 -14.33
C ASN A 125 0.10 4.91 -15.13
N GLN A 126 -0.92 4.22 -15.62
CA GLN A 126 -0.76 2.96 -16.33
C GLN A 126 -0.05 3.09 -17.68
N ASP A 127 -0.05 4.26 -18.31
CA ASP A 127 0.62 4.48 -19.60
C ASP A 127 2.15 4.48 -19.46
N HIS A 128 2.65 4.79 -18.27
CA HIS A 128 4.07 4.85 -17.95
C HIS A 128 4.55 3.63 -17.17
N CYS A 129 3.65 2.73 -16.74
CA CYS A 129 4.03 1.56 -15.98
C CYS A 129 4.75 0.52 -16.88
N ILE A 130 5.92 0.06 -16.43
CA ILE A 130 6.73 -0.96 -17.13
C ILE A 130 6.71 -2.34 -16.45
N GLY A 131 5.88 -2.53 -15.42
CA GLY A 131 5.70 -3.83 -14.77
C GLY A 131 6.87 -4.35 -13.93
N CYS A 132 7.89 -3.54 -13.65
CA CYS A 132 9.12 -4.02 -13.00
C CYS A 132 8.97 -4.48 -11.53
N GLY A 133 7.85 -4.16 -10.87
CA GLY A 133 7.58 -4.58 -9.48
C GLY A 133 8.32 -3.82 -8.38
N TYR A 134 9.20 -2.85 -8.68
CA TYR A 134 9.96 -2.11 -7.65
C TYR A 134 9.07 -1.35 -6.67
N CYS A 135 7.88 -0.94 -7.11
CA CYS A 135 6.88 -0.33 -6.25
C CYS A 135 6.40 -1.26 -5.12
N ILE A 136 6.46 -2.58 -5.29
CA ILE A 136 6.12 -3.58 -4.25
C ILE A 136 7.18 -3.51 -3.15
N THR A 137 8.45 -3.71 -3.51
CA THR A 137 9.58 -3.67 -2.57
C THR A 137 9.70 -2.33 -1.86
N GLY A 138 9.42 -1.24 -2.58
CA GLY A 138 9.45 0.10 -2.00
C GLY A 138 8.26 0.45 -1.12
N CYS A 139 7.20 -0.36 -1.07
CA CYS A 139 6.03 -0.09 -0.25
C CYS A 139 6.20 -0.73 1.14
N PRO A 140 6.30 0.05 2.23
CA PRO A 140 6.45 -0.51 3.57
C PRO A 140 5.19 -1.24 4.07
N PHE A 141 4.08 -1.10 3.35
CA PHE A 141 2.80 -1.75 3.64
C PHE A 141 2.49 -2.90 2.68
N ASN A 142 3.41 -3.26 1.77
CA ASN A 142 3.23 -4.33 0.78
C ASN A 142 1.88 -4.23 0.02
N ILE A 143 1.57 -3.06 -0.56
CA ILE A 143 0.25 -2.80 -1.18
C ILE A 143 0.20 -3.04 -2.69
N PRO A 144 1.15 -2.55 -3.51
CA PRO A 144 1.03 -2.71 -4.96
C PRO A 144 0.94 -4.17 -5.37
N ARG A 145 0.14 -4.47 -6.40
CA ARG A 145 0.03 -5.80 -7.00
C ARG A 145 0.20 -5.67 -8.51
N ILE A 146 0.95 -6.59 -9.12
CA ILE A 146 1.16 -6.61 -10.57
C ILE A 146 0.09 -7.50 -11.21
N SER A 147 -0.65 -6.97 -12.17
CA SER A 147 -1.57 -7.76 -12.97
C SER A 147 -0.80 -8.66 -13.92
N GLN A 148 -1.23 -9.91 -14.02
CA GLN A 148 -0.70 -10.84 -15.02
C GLN A 148 -1.32 -10.62 -16.41
N LYS A 149 -2.37 -9.79 -16.52
CA LYS A 149 -3.10 -9.54 -17.77
C LYS A 149 -2.40 -8.52 -18.65
N ASP A 150 -1.91 -7.44 -18.05
CA ASP A 150 -1.29 -6.32 -18.76
C ASP A 150 0.10 -5.95 -18.25
N HIS A 151 0.61 -6.69 -17.26
CA HIS A 151 1.89 -6.46 -16.60
C HIS A 151 2.03 -5.07 -15.99
N LYS A 152 0.94 -4.49 -15.48
CA LYS A 152 0.96 -3.20 -14.79
C LYS A 152 0.63 -3.32 -13.31
N ALA A 153 1.04 -2.31 -12.54
CA ALA A 153 0.81 -2.27 -11.10
C ALA A 153 -0.54 -1.62 -10.79
N TYR A 154 -1.28 -2.18 -9.83
CA TYR A 154 -2.56 -1.68 -9.37
C TYR A 154 -2.62 -1.62 -7.84
N LYS A 155 -3.46 -0.73 -7.33
CA LYS A 155 -3.75 -0.52 -5.90
C LYS A 155 -4.93 0.45 -5.76
N CYS A 156 -5.39 0.68 -4.52
CA CYS A 156 -6.33 1.74 -4.22
C CYS A 156 -5.84 3.12 -4.70
N THR A 157 -6.74 3.87 -5.34
CA THR A 157 -6.53 5.22 -5.91
C THR A 157 -7.09 6.34 -5.02
N LEU A 158 -7.57 5.99 -3.82
CA LEU A 158 -8.43 6.83 -2.97
C LEU A 158 -9.69 7.34 -3.71
N CYS A 159 -10.13 6.66 -4.77
CA CYS A 159 -11.16 7.14 -5.68
C CYS A 159 -10.87 8.56 -6.18
N SER A 160 -9.65 8.77 -6.68
CA SER A 160 -9.17 10.04 -7.21
C SER A 160 -10.16 10.71 -8.16
N ASP A 161 -10.76 9.91 -9.04
CA ASP A 161 -11.84 10.28 -9.96
C ASP A 161 -13.07 10.89 -9.25
N ARG A 162 -13.57 10.24 -8.19
CA ARG A 162 -14.70 10.74 -7.38
C ARG A 162 -14.33 12.02 -6.61
N VAL A 163 -13.18 11.98 -5.95
CA VAL A 163 -12.72 13.07 -5.09
C VAL A 163 -12.54 14.36 -5.90
N THR A 164 -12.08 14.28 -7.15
CA THR A 164 -11.92 15.47 -7.99
C THR A 164 -13.19 16.21 -8.33
N VAL A 165 -14.32 15.53 -8.29
CA VAL A 165 -15.64 16.12 -8.60
C VAL A 165 -16.47 16.33 -7.33
N GLY A 166 -15.82 16.31 -6.16
CA GLY A 166 -16.45 16.61 -4.87
C GLY A 166 -17.23 15.45 -4.25
N LEU A 167 -17.02 14.21 -4.69
CA LEU A 167 -17.65 13.02 -4.10
C LEU A 167 -16.69 12.30 -3.16
N GLU A 168 -17.19 11.78 -2.02
CA GLU A 168 -16.38 10.91 -1.18
C GLU A 168 -16.13 9.53 -1.82
N PRO A 169 -15.04 8.82 -1.44
CA PRO A 169 -14.71 7.49 -1.97
C PRO A 169 -15.84 6.46 -1.80
N ALA A 170 -15.99 5.53 -2.75
CA ALA A 170 -17.07 4.53 -2.74
C ALA A 170 -17.10 3.69 -1.44
N CYS A 171 -15.92 3.28 -0.96
CA CYS A 171 -15.80 2.54 0.29
C CYS A 171 -16.14 3.34 1.56
N VAL A 172 -16.09 4.68 1.49
CA VAL A 172 -16.54 5.58 2.57
C VAL A 172 -18.06 5.65 2.54
N LYS A 173 -18.63 6.00 1.38
CA LYS A 173 -20.09 6.15 1.18
C LYS A 173 -20.90 4.91 1.58
N THR A 174 -20.36 3.72 1.34
CA THR A 174 -21.06 2.44 1.60
C THR A 174 -21.00 1.98 3.06
N CYS A 175 -20.13 2.58 3.89
CA CYS A 175 -19.83 2.02 5.21
C CYS A 175 -21.05 2.14 6.15
N PRO A 176 -21.69 1.02 6.56
CA PRO A 176 -22.97 1.07 7.25
C PRO A 176 -22.89 1.60 8.68
N THR A 177 -21.74 1.47 9.33
CA THR A 177 -21.52 1.86 10.73
C THR A 177 -20.83 3.22 10.88
N GLY A 178 -20.49 3.88 9.78
CA GLY A 178 -19.64 5.07 9.82
C GLY A 178 -18.23 4.79 10.36
N ALA A 179 -17.76 3.54 10.27
CA ALA A 179 -16.38 3.18 10.61
C ALA A 179 -15.36 3.80 9.65
N ILE A 180 -15.79 4.20 8.45
CA ILE A 180 -14.94 4.84 7.45
C ILE A 180 -15.52 6.22 7.19
N VAL A 181 -14.73 7.26 7.47
CA VAL A 181 -15.10 8.66 7.22
C VAL A 181 -14.02 9.32 6.36
N PHE A 182 -14.39 10.43 5.70
CA PHE A 182 -13.53 11.14 4.76
C PHE A 182 -13.77 12.64 4.86
N GLY A 183 -12.70 13.42 4.72
CA GLY A 183 -12.73 14.87 4.76
C GLY A 183 -11.34 15.44 4.62
N SER A 184 -11.13 16.67 5.09
CA SER A 184 -9.77 17.20 5.18
C SER A 184 -8.96 16.41 6.21
N LYS A 185 -7.65 16.29 5.98
CA LYS A 185 -6.76 15.53 6.86
C LYS A 185 -6.77 16.05 8.29
N ASP A 186 -6.83 17.37 8.47
CA ASP A 186 -6.88 18.01 9.78
C ASP A 186 -8.18 17.69 10.52
N GLU A 187 -9.33 17.80 9.86
CA GLU A 187 -10.62 17.41 10.45
C GLU A 187 -10.67 15.92 10.81
N MET A 188 -10.06 15.06 9.99
CA MET A 188 -9.97 13.64 10.29
C MET A 188 -9.09 13.36 11.53
N LYS A 189 -8.03 14.15 11.76
CA LYS A 189 -7.24 14.06 13.00
C LYS A 189 -8.03 14.51 14.23
N VAL A 190 -8.82 15.58 14.10
CA VAL A 190 -9.73 16.03 15.17
C VAL A 190 -10.77 14.95 15.47
N HIS A 191 -11.44 14.40 14.45
CA HIS A 191 -12.42 13.33 14.61
C HIS A 191 -11.81 12.08 15.28
N ALA A 192 -10.59 11.71 14.91
CA ALA A 192 -9.86 10.63 15.57
C ALA A 192 -9.59 10.92 17.05
N ALA A 193 -9.16 12.14 17.38
CA ALA A 193 -8.87 12.54 18.76
C ALA A 193 -10.11 12.43 19.66
N GLU A 194 -11.27 12.87 19.19
CA GLU A 194 -12.55 12.74 19.91
C GLU A 194 -12.90 11.27 20.17
N ARG A 195 -12.75 10.41 19.15
CA ARG A 195 -13.00 8.97 19.29
C ARG A 195 -12.03 8.31 20.27
N ILE A 196 -10.77 8.71 20.29
CA ILE A 196 -9.76 8.17 21.20
C ILE A 196 -10.10 8.51 22.66
N VAL A 197 -10.59 9.73 22.94
CA VAL A 197 -11.05 10.11 24.28
C VAL A 197 -12.20 9.20 24.74
N ASP A 198 -13.19 8.98 23.87
CA ASP A 198 -14.31 8.07 24.15
C ASP A 198 -13.84 6.63 24.38
N LEU A 199 -12.91 6.10 23.58
CA LEU A 199 -12.35 4.76 23.77
C LEU A 199 -11.60 4.62 25.11
N LYS A 200 -10.78 5.61 25.47
CA LYS A 200 -10.08 5.63 26.76
C LYS A 200 -11.06 5.64 27.93
N SER A 201 -12.16 6.37 27.82
CA SER A 201 -13.21 6.39 28.87
C SER A 201 -13.88 5.01 29.08
N ARG A 202 -13.76 4.10 28.10
CA ARG A 202 -14.30 2.73 28.14
C ARG A 202 -13.25 1.67 28.52
N GLY A 203 -12.06 2.09 28.95
CA GLY A 203 -10.99 1.20 29.40
C GLY A 203 -9.94 0.82 28.34
N TYR A 204 -9.98 1.40 27.14
CA TYR A 204 -8.94 1.22 26.13
C TYR A 204 -7.84 2.28 26.29
N ASP A 205 -7.02 2.16 27.35
CA ASP A 205 -5.97 3.14 27.69
C ASP A 205 -4.93 3.35 26.58
N LYS A 206 -4.72 2.30 25.76
CA LYS A 206 -3.80 2.28 24.63
C LYS A 206 -4.45 2.64 23.30
N ALA A 207 -5.70 3.13 23.32
CA ALA A 207 -6.34 3.62 22.11
C ALA A 207 -5.60 4.82 21.54
N GLY A 208 -5.51 4.87 20.21
CA GLY A 208 -4.71 5.89 19.53
C GLY A 208 -4.94 5.94 18.03
N LEU A 209 -4.37 6.99 17.42
CA LEU A 209 -4.34 7.20 15.99
C LEU A 209 -3.11 6.51 15.41
N TYR A 210 -3.31 5.67 14.41
CA TYR A 210 -2.26 5.14 13.56
C TYR A 210 -2.10 6.06 12.34
N ASP A 211 -1.08 6.90 12.39
CA ASP A 211 -0.61 7.82 11.34
C ASP A 211 0.93 7.80 11.36
N PRO A 212 1.59 6.81 10.70
CA PRO A 212 3.00 6.52 10.95
C PRO A 212 3.94 7.62 10.41
N ASP A 213 4.69 8.24 11.32
CA ASP A 213 5.65 9.31 11.02
C ASP A 213 6.80 8.84 10.12
N GLY A 214 7.15 7.55 10.14
CA GLY A 214 8.20 6.97 9.29
C GLY A 214 7.95 7.08 7.77
N VAL A 215 6.73 7.48 7.36
CA VAL A 215 6.37 7.81 5.97
C VAL A 215 5.83 9.23 5.82
N GLY A 216 6.12 10.11 6.79
CA GLY A 216 5.63 11.50 6.86
C GLY A 216 4.14 11.61 7.20
N GLY A 217 3.56 10.55 7.76
CA GLY A 217 2.11 10.39 7.91
C GLY A 217 1.42 9.89 6.64
N THR A 218 0.13 9.62 6.75
CA THR A 218 -0.68 8.93 5.73
C THR A 218 -1.99 9.67 5.47
N HIS A 219 -2.53 9.49 4.25
CA HIS A 219 -3.86 9.98 3.87
C HIS A 219 -4.94 8.90 4.04
N VAL A 220 -4.56 7.75 4.58
CA VAL A 220 -5.45 6.76 5.19
C VAL A 220 -4.93 6.49 6.59
N MET A 221 -5.73 6.78 7.62
CA MET A 221 -5.35 6.64 9.02
C MET A 221 -6.29 5.67 9.73
N TYR A 222 -5.87 5.08 10.85
CA TYR A 222 -6.75 4.23 11.66
C TYR A 222 -6.93 4.75 13.08
N VAL A 223 -8.13 4.62 13.64
CA VAL A 223 -8.29 4.60 15.10
C VAL A 223 -8.26 3.14 15.55
N LEU A 224 -7.41 2.83 16.53
CA LEU A 224 -7.20 1.47 17.05
C LEU A 224 -7.50 1.42 18.55
N HIS A 225 -8.01 0.27 19.03
CA HIS A 225 -8.12 -0.01 20.47
C HIS A 225 -6.72 -0.14 21.11
N HIS A 226 -5.80 -0.79 20.38
CA HIS A 226 -4.45 -1.14 20.82
C HIS A 226 -3.42 -0.50 19.87
N ALA A 227 -3.26 0.81 19.96
CA ALA A 227 -2.37 1.56 19.06
C ALA A 227 -0.88 1.36 19.38
N ASP A 228 -0.57 0.86 20.57
CA ASP A 228 0.77 0.44 20.99
C ASP A 228 1.21 -0.87 20.30
N THR A 229 0.26 -1.71 19.89
CA THR A 229 0.51 -3.01 19.26
C THR A 229 -0.24 -3.14 17.93
N PRO A 230 0.02 -2.26 16.94
CA PRO A 230 -0.72 -2.23 15.69
C PRO A 230 -0.61 -3.54 14.89
N LYS A 231 0.47 -4.31 15.10
CA LYS A 231 0.70 -5.63 14.49
C LYS A 231 -0.42 -6.64 14.80
N LEU A 232 -1.19 -6.47 15.88
CA LEU A 232 -2.36 -7.29 16.20
C LEU A 232 -3.45 -7.22 15.12
N TYR A 233 -3.52 -6.13 14.36
CA TYR A 233 -4.53 -5.93 13.33
C TYR A 233 -4.06 -6.52 11.99
N ALA A 234 -3.61 -7.77 11.95
CA ALA A 234 -3.00 -8.39 10.77
C ALA A 234 -1.79 -7.63 10.20
N GLY A 235 -0.84 -7.28 11.07
CA GLY A 235 0.53 -6.87 10.68
C GLY A 235 0.76 -5.55 9.94
N PRO A 236 0.01 -4.44 10.15
CA PRO A 236 0.45 -3.14 9.65
C PRO A 236 1.84 -2.79 10.22
N ALA A 237 2.66 -2.09 9.43
CA ALA A 237 4.02 -1.74 9.82
C ALA A 237 4.07 -1.03 11.20
N GLY A 238 5.16 -1.19 11.95
CA GLY A 238 5.32 -0.49 13.23
C GLY A 238 5.35 1.04 13.08
N PRO A 239 5.13 1.80 14.18
CA PRO A 239 5.03 3.26 14.18
C PRO A 239 6.30 3.97 13.65
N ALA A 240 7.47 3.34 13.73
CA ALA A 240 8.73 3.88 13.25
C ALA A 240 9.03 3.58 11.75
N GLY A 241 8.19 2.77 11.08
CA GLY A 241 8.52 2.21 9.78
C GLY A 241 9.80 1.38 9.89
N ASP A 242 9.70 0.09 10.19
CA ASP A 242 10.84 -0.82 10.14
C ASP A 242 11.41 -0.82 8.70
N GLN A 243 12.36 0.09 8.44
CA GLN A 243 13.04 0.22 7.16
C GLN A 243 14.00 -0.95 7.01
N PRO A 244 14.08 -1.50 5.79
CA PRO A 244 15.37 -1.40 5.14
C PRO A 244 15.16 -0.88 3.72
N PHE A 245 14.95 0.44 3.57
CA PHE A 245 15.41 1.06 2.34
C PHE A 245 16.94 1.08 2.41
N GLY A 246 17.56 0.22 1.59
CA GLY A 246 18.99 0.23 1.32
C GLY A 246 19.41 1.55 0.69
N GLY A 247 19.62 2.57 1.53
CA GLY A 247 20.26 3.81 1.15
C GLY A 247 21.75 3.61 0.92
N VAL A 248 22.14 2.89 -0.14
CA VAL A 248 23.55 2.89 -0.61
C VAL A 248 23.70 2.77 -2.14
N VAL A 249 22.73 2.29 -2.93
CA VAL A 249 23.04 1.91 -4.34
C VAL A 249 22.71 2.98 -5.39
N GLU A 250 21.75 3.89 -5.18
CA GLU A 250 21.38 4.86 -6.24
C GLU A 250 22.40 6.02 -6.43
N GLY A 251 23.27 6.28 -5.45
CA GLY A 251 24.12 7.48 -5.44
C GLY A 251 25.46 7.39 -6.16
N LEU A 252 26.01 6.18 -6.38
CA LEU A 252 27.37 6.04 -6.94
C LEU A 252 27.41 5.74 -8.45
N HIS A 253 26.31 5.25 -9.06
CA HIS A 253 26.36 4.84 -10.47
C HIS A 253 26.18 5.99 -11.47
N GLN A 254 25.56 7.12 -11.08
CA GLN A 254 25.40 8.26 -11.99
C GLN A 254 26.61 9.21 -12.02
N ALA A 255 27.45 9.21 -10.99
CA ALA A 255 28.65 10.05 -10.97
C ALA A 255 29.86 9.43 -11.71
N ALA A 256 29.89 8.10 -11.89
CA ALA A 256 31.01 7.40 -12.52
C ALA A 256 30.92 7.33 -14.07
N GLY A 257 29.75 7.58 -14.66
CA GLY A 257 29.54 7.49 -16.12
C GLY A 257 30.00 8.69 -16.94
N ALA A 258 30.35 9.82 -16.31
CA ALA A 258 30.66 11.07 -16.99
C ALA A 258 32.17 11.40 -17.07
N ALA A 259 33.05 10.58 -16.47
CA ALA A 259 34.49 10.81 -16.45
C ALA A 259 35.26 9.61 -17.02
N GLY A 260 35.22 9.42 -18.34
CA GLY A 260 35.91 8.28 -18.95
C GLY A 260 35.86 8.19 -20.48
N HIS A 261 35.77 9.31 -21.20
CA HIS A 261 35.99 9.31 -22.65
C HIS A 261 37.39 9.83 -22.96
N GLY A 262 38.36 8.91 -22.98
CA GLY A 262 39.74 9.24 -23.35
C GLY A 262 40.66 8.04 -23.44
N ARG A 263 40.83 7.53 -24.67
CA ARG A 263 41.97 6.75 -25.19
C ARG A 263 42.08 5.26 -24.83
N GLY A 264 41.61 4.43 -25.78
CA GLY A 264 42.38 3.40 -26.49
C GLY A 264 43.08 2.27 -25.71
N GLY A 265 42.66 1.03 -25.96
CA GLY A 265 43.42 -0.15 -25.57
C GLY A 265 42.67 -1.47 -25.74
N ILE A 266 42.87 -2.11 -26.88
CA ILE A 266 42.46 -3.48 -27.27
C ILE A 266 42.73 -4.50 -26.13
N GLY A 267 41.69 -5.19 -25.66
CA GLY A 267 41.80 -6.26 -24.66
C GLY A 267 40.59 -7.21 -24.69
N ARG A 268 40.86 -8.49 -25.01
CA ARG A 268 39.90 -9.60 -25.12
C ARG A 268 38.93 -9.70 -23.92
N VAL A 269 37.64 -9.86 -24.20
CA VAL A 269 36.63 -10.30 -23.21
C VAL A 269 36.42 -11.82 -23.38
N LEU A 270 36.82 -12.61 -22.38
CA LEU A 270 36.34 -13.98 -22.16
C LEU A 270 35.12 -13.91 -21.22
N PRO A 271 34.04 -14.70 -21.44
CA PRO A 271 32.96 -14.79 -20.48
C PRO A 271 33.29 -15.86 -19.42
N LEU A 272 33.37 -15.46 -18.15
CA LEU A 272 33.34 -16.39 -17.01
C LEU A 272 31.92 -16.45 -16.47
N CYS A 273 31.13 -17.37 -17.03
CA CYS A 273 29.94 -17.91 -16.37
C CYS A 273 30.41 -18.99 -15.37
N ALA A 274 30.40 -18.67 -14.09
CA ALA A 274 30.34 -19.63 -12.99
C ALA A 274 28.98 -19.39 -12.30
N GLY A 275 28.13 -20.35 -11.96
CA GLY A 275 28.26 -21.79 -11.82
C GLY A 275 27.22 -22.17 -10.75
N TRP A 276 26.00 -22.53 -11.16
CA TRP A 276 24.95 -23.03 -10.27
C TRP A 276 25.01 -24.57 -10.31
N PRO A 277 24.94 -25.31 -9.18
CA PRO A 277 25.05 -26.77 -9.21
C PRO A 277 23.78 -27.42 -9.78
N PRO A 278 23.90 -28.56 -10.47
CA PRO A 278 22.76 -29.24 -11.10
C PRO A 278 21.92 -30.02 -10.09
N ALA A 279 20.60 -29.91 -10.23
CA ALA A 279 19.62 -30.75 -9.55
C ALA A 279 19.77 -32.22 -9.98
N SER A 280 20.03 -33.10 -9.04
CA SER A 280 20.13 -34.54 -9.26
C SER A 280 18.75 -35.14 -9.56
N ARG A 281 18.57 -35.67 -10.78
CA ARG A 281 17.52 -36.63 -11.12
C ARG A 281 17.86 -37.99 -10.48
N ARG A 282 16.98 -38.53 -9.65
CA ARG A 282 16.81 -39.98 -9.44
C ARG A 282 15.46 -40.31 -10.08
N GLY A 283 15.34 -41.11 -11.13
CA GLY A 283 15.86 -42.47 -11.26
C GLY A 283 14.74 -43.41 -10.80
N GLY A 284 13.80 -43.72 -11.70
CA GLY A 284 12.73 -44.70 -11.45
C GLY A 284 13.17 -46.12 -11.82
N ALA A 285 12.57 -47.11 -11.15
CA ALA A 285 12.37 -48.51 -11.56
C ALA A 285 11.45 -49.20 -10.52
N PRO A 286 10.94 -50.44 -10.73
CA PRO A 286 9.72 -50.76 -11.48
C PRO A 286 8.68 -51.57 -10.66
N HIS A 287 7.47 -51.70 -11.24
CA HIS A 287 6.40 -52.73 -11.09
C HIS A 287 6.26 -53.63 -9.84
N ALA A 288 5.03 -53.72 -9.31
CA ALA A 288 4.31 -54.98 -9.10
C ALA A 288 2.82 -54.72 -8.81
N GLY A 289 1.94 -55.54 -9.39
CA GLY A 289 0.49 -55.51 -9.17
C GLY A 289 0.04 -56.23 -7.90
N GLY A 290 -1.23 -55.99 -7.56
CA GLY A 290 -2.02 -56.58 -6.48
C GLY A 290 -3.34 -55.84 -6.41
#